data_AF-A0A7S4PNA1-F1
#
_entry.id   AF-A0A7S4PNA1-F1
#
_cell.length_a   1.000
_cell.length_b   1.000
_cell.length_c   1.000
_cell.angle_alpha   90.00
_cell.angle_beta   90.00
_cell.angle_gamma   90.00
#
_symmetry.space_group_name_H-M   'P 1'
#
loop_
_entity.id
_entity.type
_entity.pdbx_description
1 polymer ?
#
loop_
_entity_poly.entity_id
_entity_poly.type
_entity_poly.pdbx_seq_one_letter_code
_entity_poly.pdbx_strand_id
1 'polypeptide(L)'
;DASRVLEDKPSRKKAVQQEIDALNIVIVNLYTNAFVCRVRDVHQPIRILAIDSLKSWAKAYPKEYLKPEHTKNFGFLLHDKAPEVRRRAIDAVSSLYFTDNEHDGLQRFADRFRERVIDLTRDIDPACVSSALELLRQMMRFEYRNNHVRVLEENYPKDKMELVLRTVFHDRVTIRKAAGRLLEMWTNLISAKEKSENGRSSMRVEILLEFISNGREKRFIPGAAWYTVDSLLNDSGFAQSNAKRNRKR
;
A
#
# COMPACT_ATOMS: atom_id res chain seq x y z
N ASP A 1 -12.20 -53.31 7.98
CA ASP A 1 -12.42 -51.89 8.30
C ASP A 1 -11.61 -50.86 7.52
N ALA A 2 -10.32 -51.09 7.21
CA ALA A 2 -9.54 -50.10 6.44
C ALA A 2 -10.08 -49.83 5.02
N SER A 3 -10.59 -50.83 4.29
CA SER A 3 -11.16 -50.64 2.94
C SER A 3 -12.43 -49.79 2.91
N ARG A 4 -13.33 -49.92 3.89
CA ARG A 4 -14.56 -49.10 3.98
C ARG A 4 -14.24 -47.62 4.22
N VAL A 5 -13.26 -47.35 5.07
CA VAL A 5 -12.79 -45.98 5.33
C VAL A 5 -12.07 -45.38 4.12
N LEU A 6 -11.45 -46.22 3.27
CA LEU A 6 -10.80 -45.78 2.03
C LEU A 6 -11.79 -45.58 0.87
N GLU A 7 -12.90 -46.31 0.81
CA GLU A 7 -13.99 -46.13 -0.17
C GLU A 7 -14.88 -44.92 0.15
N ASP A 8 -15.03 -44.56 1.42
CA ASP A 8 -15.86 -43.42 1.86
C ASP A 8 -15.15 -42.06 1.72
N LYS A 9 -13.82 -42.05 1.67
CA LYS A 9 -13.01 -40.83 1.42
C LYS A 9 -13.20 -40.25 0.00
N PRO A 10 -13.13 -41.03 -1.10
CA PRO A 10 -13.32 -40.51 -2.45
C PRO A 10 -14.77 -40.11 -2.75
N SER A 11 -15.77 -40.78 -2.18
CA SER A 11 -17.18 -40.37 -2.28
C SER A 11 -17.42 -39.02 -1.58
N ARG A 12 -16.90 -38.86 -0.37
CA ARG A 12 -16.97 -37.59 0.38
C ARG A 12 -16.22 -36.46 -0.33
N LYS A 13 -15.04 -36.74 -0.89
CA LYS A 13 -14.27 -35.75 -1.67
C LYS A 13 -15.06 -35.27 -2.89
N LYS A 14 -15.74 -36.18 -3.60
CA LYS A 14 -16.62 -35.81 -4.73
C LYS A 14 -17.80 -34.95 -4.31
N ALA A 15 -18.46 -35.28 -3.20
CA ALA A 15 -19.58 -34.49 -2.69
C ALA A 15 -19.16 -33.06 -2.30
N VAL A 16 -18.05 -32.92 -1.57
CA VAL A 16 -17.49 -31.60 -1.22
C VAL A 16 -17.09 -30.82 -2.48
N GLN A 17 -16.52 -31.48 -3.49
CA GLN A 17 -16.17 -30.82 -4.74
C GLN A 17 -17.41 -30.29 -5.47
N GLN A 18 -18.49 -31.07 -5.53
CA GLN A 18 -19.76 -30.65 -6.14
C GLN A 18 -20.36 -29.43 -5.42
N GLU A 19 -20.27 -29.37 -4.09
CA GLU A 19 -20.72 -28.23 -3.32
C GLU A 19 -19.86 -26.98 -3.58
N ILE A 20 -18.53 -27.14 -3.65
CA ILE A 20 -17.60 -26.08 -4.04
C ILE A 20 -17.95 -25.55 -5.45
N ASP A 21 -18.22 -26.45 -6.40
CA ASP A 21 -18.55 -26.07 -7.78
C ASP A 21 -19.88 -25.31 -7.84
N ALA A 22 -20.90 -25.73 -7.09
CA ALA A 22 -22.16 -25.03 -6.97
C ALA A 22 -22.00 -23.62 -6.37
N LEU A 23 -21.18 -23.50 -5.32
CA LEU A 23 -20.86 -22.20 -4.71
C LEU A 23 -20.10 -21.29 -5.68
N ASN A 24 -19.16 -21.84 -6.45
CA ASN A 24 -18.42 -21.09 -7.47
C ASN A 24 -19.36 -20.50 -8.53
N ILE A 25 -20.39 -21.25 -8.97
CA ILE A 25 -21.42 -20.74 -9.89
C ILE A 25 -22.15 -19.54 -9.27
N VAL A 26 -22.55 -19.63 -8.01
CA VAL A 26 -23.23 -18.52 -7.31
C VAL A 26 -22.32 -17.30 -7.20
N ILE A 27 -21.05 -17.49 -6.86
CA ILE A 27 -20.04 -16.42 -6.76
C ILE A 27 -19.86 -15.73 -8.11
N VAL A 28 -19.67 -16.49 -9.19
CA VAL A 28 -19.50 -15.95 -10.55
C VAL A 28 -20.74 -15.16 -10.97
N ASN A 29 -21.94 -15.67 -10.68
CA ASN A 29 -23.20 -14.99 -11.00
C ASN A 29 -23.35 -13.69 -10.19
N LEU A 30 -23.06 -13.71 -8.88
CA LEU A 30 -23.10 -12.52 -8.03
C LEU A 30 -22.11 -11.46 -8.54
N TYR A 31 -20.90 -11.89 -8.90
CA TYR A 31 -19.88 -10.98 -9.38
C TYR A 31 -20.28 -10.35 -10.72
N THR A 32 -20.64 -11.18 -11.70
CA THR A 32 -20.90 -10.75 -13.07
C THR A 32 -22.18 -9.92 -13.19
N ASN A 33 -23.25 -10.33 -12.50
CA ASN A 33 -24.57 -9.71 -12.66
C ASN A 33 -24.86 -8.60 -11.64
N ALA A 34 -24.22 -8.61 -10.46
CA ALA A 34 -24.45 -7.58 -9.45
C ALA A 34 -23.22 -6.69 -9.25
N PHE A 35 -22.07 -7.27 -8.91
CA PHE A 35 -20.90 -6.49 -8.50
C PHE A 35 -20.38 -5.55 -9.60
N VAL A 36 -20.25 -6.02 -10.83
CA VAL A 36 -19.73 -5.23 -11.96
C VAL A 36 -20.54 -3.95 -12.21
N CYS A 37 -21.86 -3.99 -12.00
CA CYS A 37 -22.70 -2.80 -12.09
C CYS A 37 -22.51 -1.84 -10.90
N ARG A 38 -22.32 -2.38 -9.68
CA ARG A 38 -22.23 -1.56 -8.46
C ARG A 38 -20.90 -0.85 -8.29
N VAL A 39 -19.81 -1.39 -8.83
CA VAL A 39 -18.52 -0.69 -8.79
C VAL A 39 -18.50 0.57 -9.66
N ARG A 40 -19.45 0.71 -10.60
CA ARG A 40 -19.63 1.88 -11.47
C ARG A 40 -20.95 2.60 -11.24
N ASP A 41 -21.54 2.40 -10.07
CA ASP A 41 -22.84 2.99 -9.73
C ASP A 41 -22.78 4.53 -9.78
N VAL A 42 -23.91 5.17 -10.08
CA VAL A 42 -24.03 6.63 -10.04
C VAL A 42 -23.85 7.13 -8.61
N HIS A 43 -24.34 6.37 -7.62
CA HIS A 43 -24.27 6.75 -6.22
C HIS A 43 -22.91 6.40 -5.58
N GLN A 44 -22.24 7.42 -5.07
CA GLN A 44 -20.97 7.31 -4.36
C GLN A 44 -20.99 6.27 -3.22
N PRO A 45 -21.98 6.22 -2.31
CA PRO A 45 -21.99 5.24 -1.22
C PRO A 45 -22.01 3.79 -1.71
N ILE A 46 -22.67 3.50 -2.84
CA ILE A 46 -22.72 2.16 -3.43
C ILE A 46 -21.33 1.76 -3.94
N ARG A 47 -20.62 2.68 -4.60
CA ARG A 47 -19.24 2.43 -5.06
C ARG A 47 -18.29 2.16 -3.87
N ILE A 48 -18.48 2.86 -2.75
CA ILE A 48 -17.72 2.63 -1.51
C ILE A 48 -18.00 1.23 -0.94
N LEU A 49 -19.27 0.82 -0.87
CA LEU A 49 -19.63 -0.53 -0.41
C LEU A 49 -19.03 -1.60 -1.33
N ALA A 50 -19.11 -1.41 -2.64
CA ALA A 50 -18.52 -2.33 -3.61
C ALA A 50 -17.01 -2.50 -3.38
N ILE A 51 -16.26 -1.40 -3.20
CA ILE A 51 -14.81 -1.51 -3.00
C ILE A 51 -14.45 -2.16 -1.65
N ASP A 52 -15.23 -1.93 -0.60
CA ASP A 52 -15.06 -2.57 0.70
C ASP A 52 -15.37 -4.08 0.65
N SER A 53 -16.38 -4.50 -0.12
CA SER A 53 -16.67 -5.90 -0.38
C SER A 53 -15.54 -6.57 -1.15
N LEU A 54 -15.06 -5.96 -2.23
CA LEU A 54 -13.96 -6.50 -3.03
C LEU A 54 -12.67 -6.64 -2.22
N LYS A 55 -12.34 -5.65 -1.38
CA LYS A 55 -11.24 -5.72 -0.42
C LYS A 55 -11.37 -6.93 0.50
N SER A 56 -12.56 -7.16 1.04
CA SER A 56 -12.83 -8.28 1.94
C SER A 56 -12.65 -9.63 1.25
N TRP A 57 -13.14 -9.75 0.01
CA TRP A 57 -12.97 -10.95 -0.81
C TRP A 57 -11.50 -11.20 -1.18
N ALA A 58 -10.77 -10.15 -1.56
CA ALA A 58 -9.34 -10.22 -1.85
C ALA A 58 -8.49 -10.66 -0.65
N LYS A 59 -8.87 -10.24 0.58
CA LYS A 59 -8.23 -10.73 1.80
C LYS A 59 -8.57 -12.18 2.12
N ALA A 60 -9.83 -12.57 1.94
CA ALA A 60 -10.31 -13.90 2.29
C ALA A 60 -9.85 -14.97 1.29
N TYR A 61 -9.84 -14.65 -0.01
CA TYR A 61 -9.49 -15.58 -1.08
C TYR A 61 -8.59 -14.94 -2.14
N PRO A 62 -7.32 -14.63 -1.79
CA PRO A 62 -6.40 -13.87 -2.64
C PRO A 62 -6.13 -14.54 -3.99
N LYS A 63 -6.04 -15.88 -4.04
CA LYS A 63 -5.79 -16.64 -5.27
C LYS A 63 -6.82 -16.36 -6.37
N GLU A 64 -8.06 -16.06 -5.98
CA GLU A 64 -9.13 -15.73 -6.91
C GLU A 64 -9.21 -14.22 -7.15
N TYR A 65 -9.30 -13.44 -6.07
CA TYR A 65 -9.64 -12.02 -6.17
C TYR A 65 -8.45 -11.09 -6.39
N LEU A 66 -7.21 -11.59 -6.38
CA LEU A 66 -6.02 -10.85 -6.82
C LEU A 66 -5.66 -11.12 -8.29
N LYS A 67 -6.53 -11.77 -9.06
CA LYS A 67 -6.35 -11.88 -10.51
C LYS A 67 -6.68 -10.54 -11.24
N PRO A 68 -6.11 -10.29 -12.43
CA PRO A 68 -6.28 -9.02 -13.15
C PRO A 68 -7.73 -8.57 -13.39
N GLU A 69 -8.65 -9.51 -13.59
CA GLU A 69 -10.08 -9.29 -13.80
C GLU A 69 -10.79 -8.67 -12.59
N HIS A 70 -10.24 -8.86 -11.39
CA HIS A 70 -10.75 -8.30 -10.15
C HIS A 70 -9.96 -7.06 -9.73
N THR A 71 -8.62 -7.11 -9.80
CA THR A 71 -7.75 -6.03 -9.33
C THR A 71 -7.89 -4.74 -10.14
N LYS A 72 -8.31 -4.84 -11.42
CA LYS A 72 -8.63 -3.68 -12.26
C LYS A 72 -9.67 -2.76 -11.63
N ASN A 73 -10.58 -3.29 -10.81
CA ASN A 73 -11.64 -2.50 -10.18
C ASN A 73 -11.10 -1.55 -9.10
N PHE A 74 -10.10 -2.00 -8.31
CA PHE A 74 -9.38 -1.10 -7.40
C PHE A 74 -8.74 0.03 -8.19
N GLY A 75 -8.03 -0.32 -9.26
CA GLY A 75 -7.32 0.64 -10.09
C GLY A 75 -8.24 1.65 -10.77
N PHE A 76 -9.40 1.24 -11.29
CA PHE A 76 -10.37 2.16 -11.88
C PHE A 76 -10.94 3.15 -10.87
N LEU A 77 -11.19 2.72 -9.63
CA LEU A 77 -11.69 3.62 -8.59
C LEU A 77 -10.64 4.62 -8.07
N LEU A 78 -9.35 4.41 -8.34
CA LEU A 78 -8.32 5.45 -8.15
C LEU A 78 -8.55 6.70 -9.01
N HIS A 79 -9.35 6.58 -10.09
CA HIS A 79 -9.72 7.68 -10.99
C HIS A 79 -11.13 8.24 -10.71
N ASP A 80 -11.78 7.83 -9.62
CA ASP A 80 -13.14 8.27 -9.32
C ASP A 80 -13.19 9.80 -9.11
N LYS A 81 -14.31 10.43 -9.51
CA LYS A 81 -14.53 11.86 -9.32
C LYS A 81 -14.66 12.22 -7.83
N ALA A 82 -15.26 11.33 -7.04
CA ALA A 82 -15.44 11.53 -5.61
C ALA A 82 -14.15 11.20 -4.84
N PRO A 83 -13.60 12.14 -4.06
CA PRO A 83 -12.36 11.92 -3.30
C PRO A 83 -12.48 10.76 -2.32
N GLU A 84 -13.63 10.62 -1.66
CA GLU A 84 -13.85 9.53 -0.70
C GLU A 84 -13.78 8.15 -1.37
N VAL A 85 -14.23 8.00 -2.61
CA VAL A 85 -14.11 6.72 -3.35
C VAL A 85 -12.65 6.44 -3.68
N ARG A 86 -11.91 7.45 -4.13
CA ARG A 86 -10.47 7.33 -4.38
C ARG A 86 -9.74 6.90 -3.11
N ARG A 87 -10.00 7.57 -1.99
CA ARG A 87 -9.42 7.24 -0.68
C ARG A 87 -9.73 5.82 -0.27
N ARG A 88 -11.00 5.39 -0.35
CA ARG A 88 -11.40 4.01 0.00
C ARG A 88 -10.74 2.97 -0.91
N ALA A 89 -10.54 3.26 -2.19
CA ALA A 89 -9.79 2.41 -3.09
C ALA A 89 -8.30 2.33 -2.72
N ILE A 90 -7.67 3.47 -2.39
CA ILE A 90 -6.27 3.52 -1.91
C ILE A 90 -6.11 2.69 -0.63
N ASP A 91 -6.96 2.92 0.37
CA ASP A 91 -6.94 2.22 1.66
C ASP A 91 -7.17 0.73 1.48
N ALA A 92 -8.09 0.36 0.59
CA ALA A 92 -8.37 -1.03 0.27
C ALA A 92 -7.14 -1.75 -0.26
N VAL A 93 -6.50 -1.18 -1.29
CA VAL A 93 -5.27 -1.74 -1.87
C VAL A 93 -4.13 -1.76 -0.86
N SER A 94 -3.93 -0.67 -0.12
CA SER A 94 -2.89 -0.59 0.92
C SER A 94 -3.03 -1.73 1.93
N SER A 95 -4.26 -2.09 2.29
CA SER A 95 -4.53 -3.17 3.23
C SER A 95 -4.21 -4.58 2.70
N LEU A 96 -4.09 -4.76 1.38
CA LEU A 96 -3.72 -6.03 0.74
C LEU A 96 -2.20 -6.25 0.75
N TYR A 97 -1.39 -5.18 0.87
CA TYR A 97 0.07 -5.27 1.01
C TYR A 97 0.54 -5.63 2.43
N PHE A 98 -0.33 -5.58 3.44
CA PHE A 98 0.02 -5.93 4.82
C PHE A 98 -0.01 -7.44 5.11
N THR A 99 -0.76 -8.21 4.33
CA THR A 99 -0.69 -9.66 4.38
C THR A 99 0.61 -10.13 3.75
N ASP A 100 1.28 -11.16 4.27
CA ASP A 100 2.43 -11.84 3.62
C ASP A 100 1.99 -12.61 2.35
N ASN A 101 1.09 -12.01 1.58
CA ASN A 101 0.61 -12.47 0.30
C ASN A 101 1.64 -12.03 -0.75
N GLU A 102 2.62 -12.89 -1.01
CA GLU A 102 3.50 -12.83 -2.18
C GLU A 102 2.71 -13.25 -3.43
N HIS A 103 1.66 -12.50 -3.74
CA HIS A 103 0.79 -12.79 -4.88
C HIS A 103 1.17 -11.90 -6.07
N ASP A 104 1.49 -12.52 -7.21
CA ASP A 104 1.81 -11.86 -8.48
C ASP A 104 0.78 -10.78 -8.89
N GLY A 105 -0.47 -10.97 -8.45
CA GLY A 105 -1.55 -10.01 -8.64
C GLY A 105 -1.25 -8.59 -8.13
N LEU A 106 -0.57 -8.47 -6.99
CA LEU A 106 -0.17 -7.17 -6.43
C LEU A 106 0.99 -6.55 -7.20
N GLN A 107 1.90 -7.37 -7.74
CA GLN A 107 2.95 -6.88 -8.64
C GLN A 107 2.34 -6.32 -9.93
N ARG A 108 1.44 -7.09 -10.57
CA ARG A 108 0.72 -6.65 -11.78
C ARG A 108 -0.11 -5.40 -11.55
N PHE A 109 -0.71 -5.26 -10.35
CA PHE A 109 -1.41 -4.04 -9.97
C PHE A 109 -0.43 -2.86 -9.91
N ALA A 110 0.72 -3.02 -9.24
CA ALA A 110 1.75 -2.00 -9.17
C ALA A 110 2.21 -1.59 -10.57
N ASP A 111 2.59 -2.53 -11.42
CA ASP A 111 3.08 -2.26 -12.77
C ASP A 111 2.09 -1.45 -13.61
N ARG A 112 0.79 -1.68 -13.42
CA ARG A 112 -0.26 -0.99 -14.17
C ARG A 112 -0.65 0.36 -13.59
N PHE A 113 -0.71 0.50 -12.27
CA PHE A 113 -1.34 1.65 -11.60
C PHE A 113 -0.36 2.53 -10.80
N ARG A 114 0.95 2.21 -10.77
CA ARG A 114 1.99 2.97 -10.04
C ARG A 114 1.98 4.45 -10.36
N GLU A 115 1.97 4.81 -11.64
CA GLU A 115 1.93 6.22 -12.07
C GLU A 115 0.71 6.94 -11.49
N ARG A 116 -0.46 6.28 -11.48
CA ARG A 116 -1.67 6.86 -10.89
C ARG A 116 -1.54 7.02 -9.37
N VAL A 117 -0.93 6.07 -8.67
CA VAL A 117 -0.68 6.18 -7.22
C VAL A 117 0.28 7.34 -6.92
N ILE A 118 1.32 7.52 -7.72
CA ILE A 118 2.23 8.66 -7.61
C ILE A 118 1.47 9.98 -7.82
N ASP A 119 0.59 10.06 -8.83
CA ASP A 119 -0.23 11.26 -9.05
C ASP A 119 -1.16 11.57 -7.87
N LEU A 120 -1.70 10.56 -7.21
CA LEU A 120 -2.56 10.72 -6.03
C LEU A 120 -1.82 11.29 -4.81
N THR A 121 -0.48 11.27 -4.78
CA THR A 121 0.30 11.99 -3.76
C THR A 121 0.21 13.52 -3.90
N ARG A 122 -0.41 14.01 -4.97
CA ARG A 122 -0.69 15.42 -5.26
C ARG A 122 -2.19 15.66 -5.51
N ASP A 123 -3.04 14.76 -5.01
CA ASP A 123 -4.50 14.91 -5.12
C ASP A 123 -4.98 16.21 -4.46
N ILE A 124 -6.09 16.75 -4.97
CA ILE A 124 -6.74 17.95 -4.41
C ILE A 124 -7.24 17.66 -2.99
N ASP A 125 -7.68 16.42 -2.73
CA ASP A 125 -8.13 15.99 -1.41
C ASP A 125 -6.94 15.53 -0.54
N PRO A 126 -6.70 16.18 0.61
CA PRO A 126 -5.54 15.87 1.45
C PRO A 126 -5.59 14.50 2.13
N ALA A 127 -6.79 13.93 2.33
CA ALA A 127 -6.92 12.58 2.88
C ALA A 127 -6.48 11.55 1.83
N CYS A 128 -6.82 11.77 0.56
CA CYS A 128 -6.29 10.99 -0.57
C CYS A 128 -4.75 11.06 -0.63
N VAL A 129 -4.16 12.25 -0.50
CA VAL A 129 -2.70 12.42 -0.48
C VAL A 129 -2.04 11.59 0.61
N SER A 130 -2.51 11.71 1.86
CA SER A 130 -1.94 10.97 2.99
C SER A 130 -2.06 9.45 2.82
N SER A 131 -3.17 8.98 2.26
CA SER A 131 -3.41 7.55 2.00
C SER A 131 -2.54 7.05 0.85
N ALA A 132 -2.36 7.87 -0.20
CA ALA A 132 -1.54 7.52 -1.37
C ALA A 132 -0.06 7.41 -1.02
N LEU A 133 0.45 8.31 -0.17
CA LEU A 133 1.81 8.24 0.37
C LEU A 133 2.05 6.93 1.14
N GLU A 134 1.05 6.51 1.93
CA GLU A 134 1.13 5.24 2.66
C GLU A 134 1.07 4.04 1.72
N LEU A 135 0.18 4.03 0.72
CA LEU A 135 0.12 2.99 -0.30
C LEU A 135 1.44 2.89 -1.08
N LEU A 136 1.99 4.01 -1.52
CA LEU A 136 3.27 4.06 -2.24
C LEU A 136 4.39 3.44 -1.40
N ARG A 137 4.44 3.76 -0.10
CA ARG A 137 5.38 3.15 0.85
C ARG A 137 5.23 1.63 0.93
N GLN A 138 3.99 1.13 0.94
CA GLN A 138 3.72 -0.33 0.96
C GLN A 138 4.12 -1.01 -0.35
N MET A 139 3.82 -0.39 -1.49
CA MET A 139 4.21 -0.89 -2.80
C MET A 139 5.74 -1.01 -2.90
N MET A 140 6.47 0.05 -2.53
CA MET A 140 7.93 0.04 -2.49
C MET A 140 8.49 -1.06 -1.59
N ARG A 141 7.92 -1.22 -0.38
CA ARG A 141 8.34 -2.27 0.56
C ARG A 141 8.12 -3.67 -0.02
N PHE A 142 6.97 -3.89 -0.66
CA PHE A 142 6.63 -5.15 -1.29
C PHE A 142 7.58 -5.48 -2.44
N GLU A 143 7.78 -4.54 -3.36
CA GLU A 143 8.65 -4.74 -4.52
C GLU A 143 10.11 -4.95 -4.12
N TYR A 144 10.60 -4.23 -3.11
CA TYR A 144 11.95 -4.44 -2.59
C TYR A 144 12.15 -5.84 -2.00
N ARG A 145 11.14 -6.38 -1.29
CA ARG A 145 11.20 -7.74 -0.74
C ARG A 145 11.23 -8.81 -1.84
N ASN A 146 10.48 -8.58 -2.93
CA ASN A 146 10.22 -9.62 -3.93
C ASN A 146 11.16 -9.57 -5.15
N ASN A 147 11.63 -8.39 -5.58
CA ASN A 147 12.23 -8.22 -6.91
C ASN A 147 13.67 -7.68 -6.92
N HIS A 148 14.37 -7.70 -5.78
CA HIS A 148 15.72 -7.14 -5.60
C HIS A 148 15.85 -5.63 -5.96
N VAL A 149 16.95 -5.02 -5.50
CA VAL A 149 17.15 -3.55 -5.47
C VAL A 149 17.05 -2.86 -6.84
N ARG A 150 17.41 -3.53 -7.94
CA ARG A 150 17.49 -2.91 -9.29
C ARG A 150 16.16 -2.42 -9.82
N VAL A 151 15.06 -3.07 -9.45
CA VAL A 151 13.70 -2.73 -9.91
C VAL A 151 13.21 -1.41 -9.30
N LEU A 152 13.78 -0.96 -8.18
CA LEU A 152 13.35 0.29 -7.53
C LEU A 152 13.72 1.54 -8.33
N GLU A 153 14.90 1.59 -8.96
CA GLU A 153 15.33 2.77 -9.73
C GLU A 153 14.48 2.94 -11.00
N GLU A 154 14.11 1.83 -11.64
CA GLU A 154 13.23 1.80 -12.81
C GLU A 154 11.79 2.18 -12.44
N ASN A 155 11.27 1.60 -11.36
CA ASN A 155 9.89 1.82 -10.93
C ASN A 155 9.68 3.16 -10.21
N TYR A 156 10.70 3.68 -9.54
CA TYR A 156 10.65 4.91 -8.76
C TYR A 156 11.83 5.84 -9.09
N PRO A 157 11.80 6.50 -10.26
CA PRO A 157 12.82 7.46 -10.67
C PRO A 157 13.06 8.54 -9.61
N LYS A 158 14.34 8.89 -9.37
CA LYS A 158 14.76 9.82 -8.31
C LYS A 158 14.08 11.19 -8.41
N ASP A 159 13.89 11.71 -9.62
CA ASP A 159 13.24 12.98 -9.91
C ASP A 159 11.75 13.00 -9.52
N LYS A 160 11.01 11.93 -9.84
CA LYS A 160 9.61 11.77 -9.43
C LYS A 160 9.52 11.65 -7.91
N MET A 161 10.38 10.83 -7.30
CA MET A 161 10.36 10.62 -5.85
C MET A 161 10.79 11.86 -5.08
N GLU A 162 11.70 12.67 -5.61
CA GLU A 162 12.03 13.96 -5.01
C GLU A 162 10.79 14.87 -4.93
N LEU A 163 9.94 14.88 -5.96
CA LEU A 163 8.70 15.65 -5.93
C LEU A 163 7.72 15.12 -4.86
N VAL A 164 7.58 13.80 -4.75
CA VAL A 164 6.71 13.16 -3.75
C VAL A 164 7.23 13.43 -2.33
N LEU A 165 8.52 13.25 -2.08
CA LEU A 165 9.13 13.39 -0.75
C LEU A 165 9.07 14.83 -0.22
N ARG A 166 8.96 15.84 -1.10
CA ARG A 166 8.74 17.23 -0.67
C ARG A 166 7.44 17.45 0.09
N THR A 167 6.49 16.50 0.04
CA THR A 167 5.29 16.53 0.89
C THR A 167 5.61 16.48 2.40
N VAL A 168 6.86 16.19 2.79
CA VAL A 168 7.39 16.41 4.15
C VAL A 168 7.25 17.87 4.59
N PHE A 169 7.27 18.83 3.67
CA PHE A 169 7.13 20.26 3.95
C PHE A 169 5.67 20.76 3.90
N HIS A 170 4.69 19.84 3.83
CA HIS A 170 3.28 20.20 3.72
C HIS A 170 2.72 20.79 5.03
N ASP A 171 1.79 21.75 4.96
CA ASP A 171 1.24 22.42 6.14
C ASP A 171 0.43 21.47 7.06
N ARG A 172 -0.24 20.49 6.45
CA ARG A 172 -1.00 19.46 7.17
C ARG A 172 -0.10 18.38 7.77
N VAL A 173 -0.20 18.21 9.09
CA VAL A 173 0.56 17.21 9.86
C VAL A 173 0.35 15.77 9.39
N THR A 174 -0.88 15.40 9.00
CA THR A 174 -1.19 14.03 8.55
C THR A 174 -0.42 13.64 7.29
N ILE A 175 -0.28 14.59 6.34
CA ILE A 175 0.52 14.42 5.14
C ILE A 175 2.00 14.35 5.51
N ARG A 176 2.50 15.26 6.37
CA ARG A 176 3.90 15.22 6.80
C ARG A 176 4.29 13.90 7.44
N LYS A 177 3.48 13.37 8.37
CA LYS A 177 3.76 12.09 9.02
C LYS A 177 3.75 10.93 8.03
N ALA A 178 2.84 10.93 7.04
CA ALA A 178 2.83 9.93 5.98
C ALA A 178 4.08 10.04 5.07
N ALA A 179 4.44 11.26 4.68
CA ALA A 179 5.62 11.56 3.88
C ALA A 179 6.92 11.20 4.61
N GLY A 180 6.99 11.45 5.93
CA GLY A 180 8.12 11.08 6.77
C GLY A 180 8.33 9.56 6.82
N ARG A 181 7.27 8.76 6.98
CA ARG A 181 7.37 7.30 6.88
C ARG A 181 7.82 6.82 5.50
N LEU A 182 7.40 7.50 4.43
CA LEU A 182 7.87 7.23 3.08
C LEU A 182 9.36 7.61 2.91
N LEU A 183 9.80 8.74 3.46
CA LEU A 183 11.20 9.19 3.47
C LEU A 183 12.10 8.22 4.25
N GLU A 184 11.65 7.76 5.41
CA GLU A 184 12.33 6.72 6.20
C GLU A 184 12.49 5.43 5.38
N MET A 185 11.42 4.97 4.72
CA MET A 185 11.50 3.82 3.82
C MET A 185 12.51 4.06 2.69
N TRP A 186 12.40 5.19 1.99
CA TRP A 186 13.28 5.56 0.88
C TRP A 186 14.75 5.55 1.27
N THR A 187 15.10 6.19 2.38
CA THR A 187 16.47 6.25 2.90
C THR A 187 16.98 4.87 3.30
N ASN A 188 16.15 4.04 3.95
CA ASN A 188 16.49 2.66 4.29
C ASN A 188 16.81 1.83 3.04
N LEU A 189 15.98 1.94 2.00
CA LEU A 189 16.17 1.21 0.74
C LEU A 189 17.44 1.61 0.01
N ILE A 190 17.74 2.92 -0.09
CA ILE A 190 18.98 3.40 -0.71
C ILE A 190 20.21 2.95 0.09
N SER A 191 20.14 3.02 1.42
CA SER A 191 21.25 2.63 2.29
C SER A 191 21.51 1.13 2.29
N ALA A 192 20.56 0.30 1.83
CA ALA A 192 20.68 -1.15 1.87
C ALA A 192 21.82 -1.72 1.01
N LYS A 193 22.36 -0.94 0.07
CA LYS A 193 23.57 -1.30 -0.69
C LYS A 193 24.83 -1.36 0.17
N GLU A 194 24.85 -0.65 1.30
CA GLU A 194 25.96 -0.70 2.25
C GLU A 194 25.91 -1.97 3.11
N LYS A 195 27.09 -2.59 3.33
CA LYS A 195 27.19 -3.85 4.07
C LYS A 195 27.24 -3.65 5.58
N SER A 196 27.93 -2.61 6.03
CA SER A 196 28.10 -2.28 7.45
C SER A 196 26.95 -1.41 7.97
N GLU A 197 26.43 -1.69 9.15
CA GLU A 197 25.35 -0.88 9.73
C GLU A 197 25.78 0.56 10.04
N ASN A 198 27.06 0.76 10.39
CA ASN A 198 27.62 2.11 10.52
C ASN A 198 27.64 2.84 9.18
N GLY A 199 27.97 2.13 8.10
CA GLY A 199 27.93 2.65 6.73
C GLY A 199 26.50 3.03 6.31
N ARG A 200 25.52 2.15 6.57
CA ARG A 200 24.10 2.46 6.31
C ARG A 200 23.65 3.69 7.08
N SER A 201 24.00 3.78 8.36
CA SER A 201 23.66 4.91 9.20
C SER A 201 24.25 6.23 8.71
N SER A 202 25.54 6.23 8.34
CA SER A 202 26.20 7.41 7.74
C SER A 202 25.50 7.83 6.46
N MET A 203 25.23 6.87 5.56
CA MET A 203 24.58 7.15 4.29
C MET A 203 23.16 7.71 4.48
N ARG A 204 22.37 7.19 5.44
CA ARG A 204 21.05 7.74 5.76
C ARG A 204 21.14 9.18 6.23
N VAL A 205 22.12 9.51 7.09
CA VAL A 205 22.34 10.86 7.58
C VAL A 205 22.74 11.80 6.43
N GLU A 206 23.65 11.38 5.56
CA GLU A 206 24.06 12.16 4.38
C GLU A 206 22.89 12.47 3.46
N ILE A 207 22.04 11.48 3.16
CA ILE A 207 20.84 11.68 2.33
C ILE A 207 19.89 12.69 2.98
N LEU A 208 19.68 12.61 4.29
CA LEU A 208 18.81 13.54 5.02
C LEU A 208 19.39 14.96 5.04
N LEU A 209 20.71 15.10 5.22
CA LEU A 209 21.37 16.40 5.15
C LEU A 209 21.26 17.00 3.75
N GLU A 210 21.47 16.21 2.69
CA GLU A 210 21.28 16.66 1.31
C GLU A 210 19.83 17.11 1.07
N PHE A 211 18.86 16.33 1.54
CA PHE A 211 17.43 16.66 1.42
C PHE A 211 17.08 17.98 2.13
N ILE A 212 17.59 18.18 3.35
CA ILE A 212 17.38 19.41 4.14
C ILE A 212 18.05 20.61 3.46
N SER A 213 19.30 20.47 3.01
CA SER A 213 20.03 21.55 2.32
C SER A 213 19.33 21.94 1.02
N ASN A 214 18.87 20.98 0.23
CA ASN A 214 18.09 21.24 -0.98
C ASN A 214 16.77 21.98 -0.66
N GLY A 215 16.04 21.55 0.38
CA GLY A 215 14.84 22.23 0.86
C GLY A 215 15.09 23.68 1.30
N ARG A 216 16.20 23.93 1.98
CA ARG A 216 16.58 25.27 2.42
C ARG A 216 17.03 26.16 1.26
N GLU A 217 17.94 25.68 0.43
CA GLU A 217 18.69 26.49 -0.55
C GLU A 217 17.97 26.62 -1.89
N LYS A 218 17.41 25.52 -2.41
CA LYS A 218 16.76 25.51 -3.74
C LYS A 218 15.27 25.82 -3.66
N ARG A 219 14.66 25.63 -2.49
CA ARG A 219 13.21 25.79 -2.28
C ARG A 219 12.86 26.88 -1.29
N PHE A 220 13.85 27.53 -0.68
CA PHE A 220 13.67 28.63 0.25
C PHE A 220 12.73 28.29 1.41
N ILE A 221 12.88 27.09 1.99
CA ILE A 221 12.13 26.64 3.18
C ILE A 221 13.06 26.78 4.39
N PRO A 222 13.01 27.88 5.18
CA PRO A 222 13.95 28.08 6.29
C PRO A 222 13.84 26.97 7.35
N GLY A 223 12.63 26.47 7.57
CA GLY A 223 12.32 25.39 8.50
C GLY A 223 12.50 23.97 7.95
N ALA A 224 13.20 23.77 6.82
CA ALA A 224 13.33 22.45 6.19
C ALA A 224 13.82 21.36 7.16
N ALA A 225 14.79 21.68 8.01
CA ALA A 225 15.27 20.77 9.05
C ALA A 225 14.17 20.40 10.06
N TRP A 226 13.38 21.39 10.51
CA TRP A 226 12.33 21.19 11.51
C TRP A 226 11.20 20.32 10.97
N TYR A 227 10.74 20.60 9.75
CA TYR A 227 9.74 19.78 9.06
C TYR A 227 10.22 18.36 8.84
N THR A 228 11.47 18.19 8.42
CA THR A 228 12.06 16.85 8.17
C THR A 228 12.11 16.05 9.47
N VAL A 229 12.65 16.63 10.55
CA VAL A 229 12.70 15.98 11.85
C VAL A 229 11.31 15.69 12.40
N ASP A 230 10.38 16.65 12.36
CA ASP A 230 8.98 16.45 12.77
C ASP A 230 8.33 15.29 12.01
N SER A 231 8.51 15.23 10.70
CA SER A 231 7.92 14.16 9.87
C SER A 231 8.42 12.76 10.23
N LEU A 232 9.69 12.64 10.64
CA LEU A 232 10.34 11.37 11.02
C LEU A 232 10.06 10.96 12.47
N LEU A 233 9.63 11.89 13.32
CA LEU A 233 9.21 11.57 14.68
C LEU A 233 7.86 10.83 14.64
N ASN A 234 7.89 9.52 14.80
CA ASN A 234 6.69 8.72 15.00
C ASN A 234 6.07 9.01 16.39
N ASP A 235 4.75 9.22 16.45
CA ASP A 235 4.02 9.38 17.73
C ASP A 235 4.20 8.18 18.68
N SER A 236 4.57 7.01 18.14
CA SER A 236 4.83 5.77 18.90
C SER A 236 6.16 5.75 19.66
N GLY A 237 7.15 6.57 19.28
CA GLY A 237 8.47 6.60 19.93
C GLY A 237 8.43 7.20 21.34
N PHE A 238 7.57 8.20 21.56
CA PHE A 238 7.34 8.76 22.89
C PHE A 238 6.50 7.83 23.78
N ALA A 239 5.52 7.13 23.23
CA ALA A 239 4.68 6.20 23.99
C ALA A 239 5.47 4.96 24.45
N GLN A 240 6.32 4.37 23.59
CA GLN A 240 7.12 3.19 23.94
C GLN A 240 8.30 3.51 24.85
N SER A 241 8.92 4.68 24.71
CA SER A 241 10.00 5.13 25.61
C SER A 241 9.47 5.47 27.00
N ASN A 242 8.30 6.10 27.12
CA ASN A 242 7.63 6.32 28.41
C ASN A 242 7.13 5.02 29.05
N ALA A 243 6.61 4.07 28.27
CA ALA A 243 6.23 2.75 28.78
C ALA A 243 7.44 1.94 29.31
N LYS A 244 8.62 2.06 28.68
CA LYS A 244 9.86 1.47 29.19
C LYS A 244 10.42 2.21 30.41
N ARG A 245 10.23 3.53 30.50
CA ARG A 245 10.66 4.35 31.66
C ARG A 245 9.81 4.10 32.90
N ASN A 246 8.50 3.91 32.73
CA ASN A 246 7.56 3.61 33.83
C ASN A 246 7.57 2.14 34.28
N ARG A 247 8.21 1.23 33.54
CA ARG A 247 8.47 -0.14 34.00
C ARG A 247 9.78 -0.29 34.79
N LYS A 248 10.60 0.76 34.84
CA LYS A 248 11.88 0.82 35.58
C LYS A 248 11.80 1.71 36.84
N ARG A 249 10.60 2.16 37.20
CA ARG A 249 10.28 2.77 38.49
C ARG A 249 9.30 1.84 39.20
#